data_AF-A0A1V6QUV3-F1
#
_entry.id   AF-A0A1V6QUV3-F1
#
_cell.length_a   1.000
_cell.length_b   1.000
_cell.length_c   1.000
_cell.angle_alpha   90.00
_cell.angle_beta   90.00
_cell.angle_gamma   90.00
#
_symmetry.space_group_name_H-M   'P 1'
#
loop_
_entity.id
_entity.type
_entity.pdbx_description
1 polymer ?
#
loop_
_entity_poly.entity_id
_entity_poly.type
_entity_poly.pdbx_seq_one_letter_code
_entity_poly.pdbx_strand_id
1 'polypeptide(L)'
;MEQCAFSLQEDSEVDTDKTLIHFIKLLRIMNEVYSVFEYGDPDHSLSMGDDKVQMVVKALESQLHSWREGLPPEISQHAQLNTWGDLAGAYTHEIGLHGNLRNQPFSATRVTIMFDCLAHVEDYMKRALAISADDMQTWTAFDWRQLTYTIMLASKISVSIDVIASDKESTARIARLDSYLGVVYTRTQELFSMTNTPQGQTHYFHRLLNQWKGIRSWYQTVLQKRTATHFNEQSSRSISDTSVQPSHDTSNQIQATPFRPPQTLDSWPDDNFGILPISAADFMMLESLEYP
;
A
#
# COMPACT_ATOMS: atom_id res chain seq x y z
N MET A 1 -16.94 -17.26 9.81
CA MET A 1 -16.66 -15.99 10.51
C MET A 1 -17.85 -15.50 11.33
N GLU A 2 -19.07 -15.38 10.79
CA GLU A 2 -20.25 -14.95 11.58
C GLU A 2 -20.53 -15.87 12.78
N GLN A 3 -20.52 -17.19 12.56
CA GLN A 3 -20.67 -18.18 13.64
C GLN A 3 -19.56 -18.06 14.70
N CYS A 4 -18.34 -17.71 14.29
CA CYS A 4 -17.22 -17.49 15.23
C CYS A 4 -17.45 -16.24 16.08
N ALA A 5 -17.88 -15.13 15.47
CA ALA A 5 -18.20 -13.91 16.21
C ALA A 5 -19.37 -14.10 17.17
N PHE A 6 -20.38 -14.87 16.76
CA PHE A 6 -21.54 -15.20 17.59
C PHE A 6 -21.14 -16.07 18.79
N SER A 7 -20.42 -17.16 18.56
CA SER A 7 -19.93 -18.05 19.63
C SER A 7 -19.01 -17.30 20.61
N LEU A 8 -18.11 -16.45 20.10
CA LEU A 8 -17.23 -15.63 20.95
C LEU A 8 -18.00 -14.59 21.79
N GLN A 9 -19.14 -14.12 21.28
CA GLN A 9 -19.99 -13.18 22.01
C GLN A 9 -20.81 -13.87 23.11
N GLU A 10 -21.25 -15.11 22.89
CA GLU A 10 -22.00 -15.89 23.88
C GLU A 10 -21.10 -16.40 25.02
N ASP A 11 -19.88 -16.83 24.70
CA ASP A 11 -18.92 -17.44 25.64
C ASP A 11 -17.70 -16.54 25.90
N SER A 12 -17.91 -15.24 26.15
CA SER A 12 -16.81 -14.33 26.49
C SER A 12 -16.24 -14.66 27.88
N GLU A 13 -14.98 -15.11 27.93
CA GLU A 13 -14.29 -15.48 29.17
C GLU A 13 -13.39 -14.35 29.68
N VAL A 14 -12.83 -13.55 28.78
CA VAL A 14 -11.89 -12.46 29.11
C VAL A 14 -12.21 -11.17 28.34
N ASP A 15 -11.80 -10.02 28.89
CA ASP A 15 -12.10 -8.71 28.29
C ASP A 15 -11.54 -8.52 26.88
N THR A 16 -10.46 -9.23 26.52
CA THR A 16 -9.90 -9.23 25.16
C THR A 16 -10.83 -9.84 24.12
N ASP A 17 -11.76 -10.72 24.52
CA ASP A 17 -12.72 -11.35 23.61
C ASP A 17 -13.67 -10.32 22.99
N LYS A 18 -14.03 -9.30 23.77
CA LYS A 18 -14.84 -8.17 23.32
C LYS A 18 -14.16 -7.43 22.18
N THR A 19 -12.85 -7.22 22.26
CA THR A 19 -12.06 -6.58 21.18
C THR A 19 -11.94 -7.50 19.96
N LEU A 20 -11.75 -8.81 20.18
CA LEU A 20 -11.57 -9.79 19.10
C LEU A 20 -12.81 -9.86 18.18
N ILE A 21 -14.03 -9.70 18.70
CA ILE A 21 -15.24 -9.62 17.88
C ILE A 21 -15.14 -8.51 16.82
N HIS A 22 -14.54 -7.37 17.16
CA HIS A 22 -14.39 -6.25 16.23
C HIS A 22 -13.31 -6.49 15.17
N PHE A 23 -12.25 -7.23 15.50
CA PHE A 23 -11.30 -7.73 14.52
C PHE A 23 -11.95 -8.72 13.55
N ILE A 24 -12.80 -9.64 14.03
CA ILE A 24 -13.52 -10.59 13.16
C ILE A 24 -14.46 -9.85 12.20
N LYS A 25 -15.19 -8.85 12.68
CA LYS A 25 -16.05 -8.00 11.84
C LYS A 25 -15.26 -7.28 10.75
N LEU A 26 -14.08 -6.76 11.09
CA LEU A 26 -13.21 -6.09 10.13
C LEU A 26 -12.62 -7.07 9.10
N LEU A 27 -12.16 -8.24 9.55
CA LEU A 27 -11.67 -9.32 8.68
C LEU A 27 -12.74 -9.77 7.67
N ARG A 28 -14.01 -9.75 8.06
CA ARG A 28 -15.12 -10.02 7.13
C ARG A 28 -15.16 -8.98 6.00
N ILE A 29 -15.07 -7.69 6.33
CA ILE A 29 -15.04 -6.63 5.32
C ILE A 29 -13.86 -6.83 4.37
N MET A 30 -12.67 -7.11 4.90
CA MET A 30 -11.49 -7.38 4.07
C MET A 30 -11.66 -8.62 3.16
N ASN A 31 -12.31 -9.67 3.65
CA ASN A 31 -12.61 -10.85 2.83
C ASN A 31 -13.67 -10.56 1.76
N GLU A 32 -14.63 -9.67 2.05
CA GLU A 32 -15.59 -9.22 1.05
C GLU A 32 -14.93 -8.40 -0.05
N VAL A 33 -14.00 -7.49 0.29
CA VAL A 33 -13.15 -6.78 -0.67
C VAL A 33 -12.47 -7.78 -1.61
N TYR A 34 -11.80 -8.79 -1.05
CA TYR A 34 -11.09 -9.82 -1.81
C TYR A 34 -12.03 -10.62 -2.73
N SER A 35 -13.21 -10.99 -2.24
CA SER A 35 -14.19 -11.76 -2.99
C SER A 35 -14.83 -10.95 -4.12
N VAL A 36 -15.19 -9.68 -3.87
CA VAL A 36 -15.91 -8.84 -4.84
C VAL A 36 -14.98 -8.37 -5.96
N PHE A 37 -13.72 -8.11 -5.63
CA PHE A 37 -12.70 -7.78 -6.62
C PHE A 37 -11.94 -8.98 -7.13
N GLU A 38 -12.31 -10.21 -6.76
CA GLU A 38 -11.71 -11.45 -7.27
C GLU A 38 -10.17 -11.46 -7.28
N TYR A 39 -9.54 -10.89 -6.24
CA TYR A 39 -8.06 -10.75 -6.17
C TYR A 39 -7.31 -12.09 -6.17
N GLY A 40 -8.00 -13.21 -5.99
CA GLY A 40 -7.45 -14.56 -6.01
C GLY A 40 -7.43 -15.26 -7.35
N ASP A 41 -8.04 -14.66 -8.39
CA ASP A 41 -8.10 -15.28 -9.71
C ASP A 41 -6.97 -14.75 -10.62
N PRO A 42 -5.92 -15.54 -10.90
CA PRO A 42 -4.82 -15.12 -11.76
C PRO A 42 -5.22 -14.96 -13.23
N ASP A 43 -6.35 -15.57 -13.65
CA ASP A 43 -6.87 -15.51 -15.01
C ASP A 43 -7.90 -14.37 -15.19
N HIS A 44 -8.33 -13.75 -14.09
CA HIS A 44 -9.27 -12.63 -14.14
C HIS A 44 -8.57 -11.33 -14.52
N SER A 45 -8.71 -10.90 -15.77
CA SER A 45 -8.42 -9.51 -16.13
C SER A 45 -9.45 -8.63 -15.44
N LEU A 46 -9.07 -7.93 -14.37
CA LEU A 46 -9.93 -7.01 -13.58
C LEU A 46 -10.46 -5.83 -14.41
N SER A 47 -11.28 -6.09 -15.42
CA SER A 47 -11.93 -5.11 -16.28
C SER A 47 -13.30 -4.79 -15.70
N MET A 48 -13.31 -4.31 -14.46
CA MET A 48 -14.51 -3.76 -13.86
C MET A 48 -14.66 -2.32 -14.35
N GLY A 49 -15.82 -1.96 -14.93
CA GLY A 49 -16.06 -0.58 -15.37
C GLY A 49 -16.08 0.41 -14.21
N ASP A 50 -15.73 1.67 -14.47
CA ASP A 50 -15.58 2.71 -13.42
C ASP A 50 -16.84 2.91 -12.58
N ASP A 51 -18.02 2.88 -13.19
CA ASP A 51 -19.30 3.02 -12.47
C ASP A 51 -19.49 1.90 -11.46
N LYS A 52 -19.18 0.66 -11.85
CA LYS A 52 -19.28 -0.51 -10.98
C LYS A 52 -18.23 -0.45 -9.87
N VAL A 53 -16.99 -0.07 -10.19
CA VAL A 53 -15.94 0.11 -9.19
C VAL A 53 -16.31 1.18 -8.18
N GLN A 54 -16.76 2.35 -8.63
CA GLN A 54 -17.13 3.43 -7.74
C GLN A 54 -18.31 3.03 -6.84
N MET A 55 -19.31 2.33 -7.38
CA MET A 55 -20.43 1.81 -6.61
C MET A 55 -19.97 0.82 -5.54
N VAL A 56 -19.12 -0.15 -5.90
CA VAL A 56 -18.62 -1.17 -4.97
C VAL A 56 -17.74 -0.56 -3.89
N VAL A 57 -16.79 0.32 -4.26
CA VAL A 57 -15.91 1.02 -3.30
C VAL A 57 -16.74 1.80 -2.28
N LYS A 58 -17.75 2.57 -2.73
CA LYS A 58 -18.64 3.30 -1.83
C LYS A 58 -19.42 2.38 -0.87
N ALA A 59 -19.88 1.22 -1.35
CA ALA A 59 -20.59 0.27 -0.52
C ALA A 59 -19.67 -0.30 0.58
N LEU A 60 -18.45 -0.72 0.22
CA LEU A 60 -17.45 -1.24 1.16
C LEU A 60 -16.96 -0.16 2.14
N GLU A 61 -16.76 1.07 1.67
CA GLU A 61 -16.42 2.22 2.51
C GLU A 61 -17.53 2.51 3.52
N SER A 62 -18.80 2.47 3.11
CA SER A 62 -19.94 2.61 4.01
C SER A 62 -19.98 1.51 5.07
N GLN A 63 -19.61 0.28 4.73
CA GLN A 63 -19.49 -0.82 5.71
C GLN A 63 -18.36 -0.55 6.71
N LEU A 64 -17.19 -0.12 6.24
CA LEU A 64 -16.05 0.22 7.09
C LEU A 64 -16.35 1.41 8.02
N HIS A 65 -17.04 2.43 7.51
CA HIS A 65 -17.50 3.57 8.29
C HIS A 65 -18.48 3.13 9.38
N SER A 66 -19.49 2.33 9.02
CA SER A 66 -20.47 1.78 9.97
C SER A 66 -19.82 0.92 11.05
N TRP A 67 -18.81 0.11 10.67
CA TRP A 67 -18.01 -0.66 11.63
C TRP A 67 -17.28 0.25 12.61
N ARG A 68 -16.67 1.35 12.12
CA ARG A 68 -15.91 2.30 12.93
C ARG A 68 -16.81 3.09 13.89
N GLU A 69 -17.98 3.54 13.44
CA GLU A 69 -18.97 4.21 14.30
C GLU A 69 -19.61 3.26 15.31
N GLY A 70 -19.69 1.97 14.97
CA GLY A 70 -20.20 0.92 15.86
C GLY A 70 -19.23 0.45 16.94
N LEU A 71 -18.03 1.03 17.06
CA LEU A 71 -17.07 0.66 18.10
C LEU A 71 -17.48 1.24 19.46
N PRO A 72 -17.52 0.43 20.53
CA PRO A 72 -17.67 0.92 21.89
C PRO A 72 -16.61 1.96 22.27
N PRO A 73 -16.94 2.97 23.09
CA PRO A 73 -15.99 4.01 23.49
C PRO A 73 -14.68 3.47 24.06
N GLU A 74 -14.74 2.35 24.78
CA GLU A 74 -13.61 1.71 25.46
C GLU A 74 -12.55 1.20 24.48
N ILE A 75 -12.95 0.77 23.29
CA ILE A 75 -12.06 0.22 22.27
C ILE A 75 -11.91 1.14 21.05
N SER A 76 -12.65 2.25 20.99
CA SER A 76 -12.60 3.23 19.90
C SER A 76 -11.19 3.79 19.66
N GLN A 77 -10.35 3.84 20.70
CA GLN A 77 -8.96 4.30 20.64
C GLN A 77 -7.93 3.15 20.60
N HIS A 78 -8.38 1.90 20.44
CA HIS A 78 -7.48 0.76 20.41
C HIS A 78 -6.55 0.85 19.18
N ALA A 79 -5.23 1.00 19.41
CA ALA A 79 -4.27 1.32 18.36
C ALA A 79 -4.27 0.29 17.22
N GLN A 80 -4.08 -1.00 17.53
CA GLN A 80 -3.99 -2.05 16.50
C GLN A 80 -5.30 -2.21 15.71
N LEU A 81 -6.46 -2.19 16.37
CA LEU A 81 -7.78 -2.25 15.71
C LEU A 81 -7.96 -1.10 14.72
N ASN A 82 -7.57 0.12 15.13
CA ASN A 82 -7.62 1.29 14.26
C ASN A 82 -6.64 1.20 13.08
N THR A 83 -5.41 0.71 13.31
CA THR A 83 -4.42 0.45 12.26
C THR A 83 -4.96 -0.55 11.24
N TRP A 84 -5.58 -1.64 11.69
CA TRP A 84 -6.22 -2.61 10.79
C TRP A 84 -7.40 -2.00 10.04
N GLY A 85 -8.14 -1.08 10.67
CA GLY A 85 -9.22 -0.33 10.01
C GLY A 85 -8.70 0.50 8.84
N ASP A 86 -7.54 1.13 8.98
CA ASP A 86 -6.91 1.87 7.87
C ASP A 86 -6.43 0.92 6.77
N LEU A 87 -5.88 -0.24 7.15
CA LEU A 87 -5.47 -1.27 6.20
C LEU A 87 -6.66 -1.76 5.35
N ALA A 88 -7.80 -2.02 5.97
CA ALA A 88 -9.03 -2.39 5.26
C ALA A 88 -9.50 -1.28 4.30
N GLY A 89 -9.35 -0.02 4.70
CA GLY A 89 -9.58 1.14 3.84
C GLY A 89 -8.65 1.14 2.63
N ALA A 90 -7.35 0.96 2.82
CA ALA A 90 -6.38 0.88 1.72
C ALA A 90 -6.72 -0.27 0.76
N TYR A 91 -7.07 -1.45 1.28
CA TYR A 91 -7.45 -2.62 0.48
C TYR A 91 -8.71 -2.36 -0.35
N THR A 92 -9.71 -1.71 0.25
CA THR A 92 -10.96 -1.34 -0.46
C THR A 92 -10.68 -0.47 -1.68
N HIS A 93 -9.67 0.40 -1.59
CA HIS A 93 -9.34 1.38 -2.63
C HIS A 93 -8.19 0.92 -3.54
N GLU A 94 -7.52 -0.20 -3.28
CA GLU A 94 -6.40 -0.67 -4.12
C GLU A 94 -6.86 -0.90 -5.57
N ILE A 95 -8.13 -1.27 -5.77
CA ILE A 95 -8.76 -1.46 -7.08
C ILE A 95 -8.60 -0.24 -8.01
N GLY A 96 -8.36 0.96 -7.48
CA GLY A 96 -8.00 2.13 -8.29
C GLY A 96 -6.79 1.91 -9.21
N LEU A 97 -5.86 1.04 -8.80
CA LEU A 97 -4.68 0.64 -9.55
C LEU A 97 -4.95 -0.50 -10.56
N HIS A 98 -6.02 -1.27 -10.34
CA HIS A 98 -6.37 -2.44 -11.16
C HIS A 98 -7.30 -2.07 -12.32
N GLY A 99 -7.22 -2.84 -13.40
CA GLY A 99 -8.04 -2.64 -14.60
C GLY A 99 -7.45 -1.71 -15.65
N ASN A 100 -6.18 -1.30 -15.48
CA ASN A 100 -5.45 -0.69 -16.57
C ASN A 100 -4.97 -1.78 -17.55
N LEU A 101 -5.51 -1.77 -18.77
CA LEU A 101 -5.06 -2.59 -19.89
C LEU A 101 -3.68 -2.11 -20.38
N ARG A 102 -2.63 -2.22 -19.54
CA ARG A 102 -1.19 -1.92 -19.72
C ARG A 102 -0.78 -0.65 -20.50
N ASN A 103 -1.69 0.14 -21.05
CA ASN A 103 -1.45 1.19 -22.05
C ASN A 103 -2.55 2.26 -22.11
N GLN A 104 -3.57 2.23 -21.25
CA GLN A 104 -4.58 3.29 -21.19
C GLN A 104 -4.29 4.25 -20.02
N PRO A 105 -4.54 5.55 -20.18
CA PRO A 105 -4.49 6.47 -19.05
C PRO A 105 -5.54 6.08 -18.02
N PHE A 106 -5.24 6.23 -16.72
CA PHE A 106 -6.24 6.04 -15.68
C PHE A 106 -7.34 7.09 -15.81
N SER A 107 -8.59 6.68 -15.61
CA SER A 107 -9.70 7.62 -15.56
C SER A 107 -9.65 8.49 -14.30
N ALA A 108 -10.35 9.63 -14.32
CA ALA A 108 -10.46 10.50 -13.15
C ALA A 108 -11.04 9.77 -11.93
N THR A 109 -11.98 8.84 -12.15
CA THR A 109 -12.56 8.01 -11.08
C THR A 109 -11.50 7.14 -10.42
N ARG A 110 -10.67 6.45 -11.21
CA ARG A 110 -9.57 5.61 -10.69
C ARG A 110 -8.53 6.43 -9.95
N VAL A 111 -8.18 7.59 -10.50
CA VAL A 111 -7.27 8.52 -9.87
C VAL A 111 -7.79 8.97 -8.51
N THR A 112 -9.08 9.32 -8.41
CA THR A 112 -9.72 9.69 -7.14
C THR A 112 -9.64 8.54 -6.11
N ILE A 113 -10.02 7.33 -6.50
CA ILE A 113 -9.93 6.14 -5.63
C ILE A 113 -8.48 5.89 -5.17
N MET A 114 -7.49 6.09 -6.06
CA MET A 114 -6.08 6.00 -5.71
C MET A 114 -5.64 7.07 -4.69
N PHE A 115 -6.19 8.28 -4.77
CA PHE A 115 -5.98 9.33 -3.76
C PHE A 115 -6.54 8.91 -2.40
N ASP A 116 -7.74 8.35 -2.37
CA ASP A 116 -8.38 7.85 -1.14
C ASP A 116 -7.58 6.68 -0.54
N CYS A 117 -7.08 5.77 -1.40
CA CYS A 117 -6.16 4.71 -1.00
C CYS A 117 -4.92 5.27 -0.30
N LEU A 118 -4.28 6.30 -0.88
CA LEU A 118 -3.10 6.92 -0.28
C LEU A 118 -3.40 7.58 1.07
N ALA A 119 -4.59 8.16 1.25
CA ALA A 119 -5.00 8.73 2.54
C ALA A 119 -5.07 7.65 3.63
N HIS A 120 -5.69 6.50 3.32
CA HIS A 120 -5.71 5.35 4.22
C HIS A 120 -4.31 4.80 4.51
N VAL A 121 -3.45 4.69 3.49
CA VAL A 121 -2.05 4.29 3.72
C VAL A 121 -1.32 5.28 4.62
N GLU A 122 -1.53 6.58 4.45
CA GLU A 122 -0.89 7.59 5.30
C GLU A 122 -1.33 7.45 6.77
N ASP A 123 -2.62 7.23 7.02
CA ASP A 123 -3.15 6.99 8.37
C ASP A 123 -2.66 5.67 8.96
N TYR A 124 -2.63 4.60 8.17
CA TYR A 124 -2.03 3.32 8.55
C TYR A 124 -0.58 3.51 8.97
N MET A 125 0.24 4.18 8.15
CA MET A 125 1.66 4.40 8.41
C MET A 125 1.87 5.23 9.68
N LYS A 126 1.07 6.29 9.89
CA LYS A 126 1.13 7.10 11.12
C LYS A 126 0.85 6.26 12.36
N ARG A 127 -0.20 5.42 12.34
CA ARG A 127 -0.58 4.60 13.51
C ARG A 127 0.37 3.43 13.73
N ALA A 128 0.76 2.72 12.66
CA ALA A 128 1.73 1.64 12.71
C ALA A 128 3.08 2.13 13.26
N LEU A 129 3.53 3.32 12.85
CA LEU A 129 4.76 3.92 13.35
C LEU A 129 4.61 4.63 14.71
N ALA A 130 3.39 4.82 15.22
CA ALA A 130 3.19 5.28 16.59
C ALA A 130 3.40 4.16 17.62
N ILE A 131 3.30 2.89 17.21
CA ILE A 131 3.60 1.72 18.05
C ILE A 131 5.10 1.71 18.38
N SER A 132 5.45 1.41 19.64
CA SER A 132 6.83 1.44 20.11
C SER A 132 7.66 0.30 19.49
N ALA A 133 8.99 0.45 19.43
CA ALA A 133 9.86 -0.62 18.91
C ALA A 133 9.77 -1.89 19.78
N ASP A 134 9.56 -1.75 21.09
CA ASP A 134 9.35 -2.87 22.02
C ASP A 134 8.05 -3.62 21.71
N ASP A 135 6.96 -2.91 21.47
CA ASP A 135 5.69 -3.54 21.10
C ASP A 135 5.78 -4.19 19.70
N MET A 136 6.54 -3.60 18.78
CA MET A 136 6.79 -4.19 17.46
C MET A 136 7.55 -5.52 17.52
N GLN A 137 8.22 -5.87 18.63
CA GLN A 137 8.80 -7.21 18.83
C GLN A 137 7.72 -8.29 18.86
N THR A 138 6.51 -7.94 19.29
CA THR A 138 5.37 -8.86 19.39
C THR A 138 4.60 -9.01 18.08
N TRP A 139 4.96 -8.21 17.06
CA TRP A 139 4.34 -8.30 15.75
C TRP A 139 4.56 -9.66 15.12
N THR A 140 3.49 -10.20 14.58
CA THR A 140 3.55 -11.44 13.82
C THR A 140 4.18 -11.20 12.46
N ALA A 141 4.59 -12.27 11.78
CA ALA A 141 5.03 -12.18 10.39
C ALA A 141 3.95 -11.56 9.47
N PHE A 142 2.68 -11.69 9.85
CA PHE A 142 1.57 -11.08 9.13
C PHE A 142 1.61 -9.55 9.24
N ASP A 143 1.79 -8.98 10.44
CA ASP A 143 1.83 -7.52 10.65
C ASP A 143 2.97 -6.88 9.82
N TRP A 144 4.15 -7.50 9.84
CA TRP A 144 5.28 -7.07 9.02
C TRP A 144 4.99 -7.16 7.51
N ARG A 145 4.30 -8.22 7.08
CA ARG A 145 3.88 -8.37 5.68
C ARG A 145 2.89 -7.27 5.27
N GLN A 146 1.95 -6.91 6.15
CA GLN A 146 0.98 -5.85 5.89
C GLN A 146 1.66 -4.48 5.76
N LEU A 147 2.66 -4.20 6.60
CA LEU A 147 3.47 -2.99 6.48
C LEU A 147 4.22 -2.95 5.13
N THR A 148 4.84 -4.05 4.72
CA THR A 148 5.52 -4.17 3.41
C THR A 148 4.56 -3.95 2.25
N TYR A 149 3.44 -4.65 2.25
CA TYR A 149 2.43 -4.52 1.21
C TYR A 149 1.92 -3.08 1.11
N THR A 150 1.61 -2.44 2.24
CA THR A 150 1.07 -1.07 2.27
C THR A 150 2.05 -0.04 1.69
N ILE A 151 3.34 -0.17 2.01
CA ILE A 151 4.38 0.69 1.41
C ILE A 151 4.49 0.43 -0.10
N MET A 152 4.43 -0.83 -0.54
CA MET A 152 4.47 -1.15 -1.97
C MET A 152 3.25 -0.58 -2.71
N LEU A 153 2.05 -0.69 -2.13
CA LEU A 153 0.83 -0.13 -2.70
C LEU A 153 0.97 1.38 -2.87
N ALA A 154 1.40 2.11 -1.83
CA ALA A 154 1.65 3.54 -1.92
C ALA A 154 2.75 3.90 -2.94
N SER A 155 3.77 3.06 -3.08
CA SER A 155 4.81 3.21 -4.11
C SER A 155 4.20 3.14 -5.51
N LYS A 156 3.44 2.07 -5.79
CA LYS A 156 2.82 1.84 -7.10
C LYS A 156 1.85 2.97 -7.46
N ILE A 157 0.99 3.37 -6.53
CA ILE A 157 0.04 4.47 -6.74
C ILE A 157 0.77 5.79 -6.96
N SER A 158 1.79 6.09 -6.17
CA SER A 158 2.54 7.34 -6.29
C SER A 158 3.26 7.47 -7.64
N VAL A 159 3.71 6.36 -8.22
CA VAL A 159 4.24 6.33 -9.60
C VAL A 159 3.15 6.56 -10.62
N SER A 160 2.04 5.81 -10.51
CA SER A 160 0.92 5.92 -11.45
C SER A 160 0.35 7.33 -11.51
N ILE A 161 0.17 7.98 -10.34
CA ILE A 161 -0.30 9.36 -10.26
C ILE A 161 0.75 10.34 -10.78
N ASP A 162 2.03 10.14 -10.49
CA ASP A 162 3.08 11.05 -10.98
C ASP A 162 3.16 11.09 -12.50
N VAL A 163 3.02 9.93 -13.17
CA VAL A 163 2.96 9.87 -14.63
C VAL A 163 1.82 10.72 -15.20
N ILE A 164 0.75 10.91 -14.43
CA ILE A 164 -0.45 11.66 -14.87
C ILE A 164 -0.36 13.15 -14.51
N ALA A 165 0.02 13.48 -13.27
CA ALA A 165 -0.17 14.81 -12.71
C ALA A 165 1.14 15.60 -12.50
N SER A 166 2.27 14.90 -12.31
CA SER A 166 3.59 15.44 -11.95
C SER A 166 3.59 16.81 -11.24
N ASP A 167 2.88 16.89 -10.11
CA ASP A 167 2.67 18.11 -9.35
C ASP A 167 3.50 18.15 -8.05
N LYS A 168 3.43 19.28 -7.34
CA LYS A 168 4.14 19.46 -6.06
C LYS A 168 3.64 18.49 -5.00
N GLU A 169 2.36 18.14 -5.03
CA GLU A 169 1.72 17.26 -4.06
C GLU A 169 2.20 15.80 -4.23
N SER A 170 2.32 15.32 -5.46
CA SER A 170 2.89 13.99 -5.75
C SER A 170 4.33 13.87 -5.24
N THR A 171 5.12 14.94 -5.34
CA THR A 171 6.51 15.00 -4.86
C THR A 171 6.57 15.01 -3.33
N ALA A 172 5.70 15.78 -2.68
CA ALA A 172 5.59 15.79 -1.22
C ALA A 172 5.23 14.41 -0.65
N ARG A 173 4.34 13.67 -1.31
CA ARG A 173 3.94 12.32 -0.88
C ARG A 173 5.06 11.30 -0.98
N ILE A 174 5.81 11.33 -2.08
CA ILE A 174 6.97 10.46 -2.23
C ILE A 174 8.01 10.75 -1.15
N ALA A 175 8.24 12.02 -0.83
CA ALA A 175 9.13 12.39 0.27
C ALA A 175 8.60 11.89 1.64
N ARG A 176 7.28 11.95 1.89
CA ARG A 176 6.67 11.37 3.11
C ARG A 176 6.89 9.85 3.17
N LEU A 177 6.71 9.13 2.07
CA LEU A 177 6.94 7.67 2.00
C LEU A 177 8.41 7.30 2.24
N ASP A 178 9.37 8.05 1.69
CA ASP A 178 10.80 7.88 2.00
C ASP A 178 11.10 8.11 3.49
N SER A 179 10.48 9.13 4.09
CA SER A 179 10.62 9.41 5.52
C SER A 179 10.08 8.25 6.37
N TYR A 180 8.89 7.72 6.06
CA TYR A 180 8.33 6.59 6.78
C TYR A 180 9.20 5.33 6.64
N LEU A 181 9.71 5.07 5.44
CA LEU A 181 10.66 3.99 5.19
C LEU A 181 11.94 4.12 6.01
N GLY A 182 12.44 5.34 6.20
CA GLY A 182 13.57 5.61 7.08
C GLY A 182 13.31 5.12 8.51
N VAL A 183 12.13 5.43 9.05
CA VAL A 183 11.73 5.00 10.41
C VAL A 183 11.59 3.49 10.49
N VAL A 184 10.89 2.86 9.54
CA VAL A 184 10.73 1.39 9.47
C VAL A 184 12.09 0.70 9.41
N TYR A 185 13.00 1.21 8.57
CA TYR A 185 14.34 0.67 8.42
C TYR A 185 15.12 0.71 9.73
N THR A 186 15.15 1.86 10.41
CA THR A 186 15.84 2.02 11.69
C THR A 186 15.29 1.06 12.74
N ARG A 187 13.96 0.97 12.89
CA ARG A 187 13.35 0.06 13.86
C ARG A 187 13.63 -1.40 13.55
N THR A 188 13.54 -1.79 12.28
CA THR A 188 13.86 -3.16 11.85
C THR A 188 15.33 -3.49 12.14
N GLN A 189 16.23 -2.50 12.05
CA GLN A 189 17.64 -2.66 12.37
C GLN A 189 17.87 -2.84 13.88
N GLU A 190 17.18 -2.07 14.71
CA GLU A 190 17.18 -2.23 16.17
C GLU A 190 16.69 -3.63 16.55
N LEU A 191 15.55 -4.07 16.01
CA LEU A 191 15.00 -5.40 16.24
C LEU A 191 15.95 -6.51 15.80
N PHE A 192 16.57 -6.38 14.62
CA PHE A 192 17.57 -7.35 14.16
C PHE A 192 18.79 -7.43 15.08
N SER A 193 19.23 -6.31 15.66
CA SER A 193 20.36 -6.32 16.59
C SER A 193 20.09 -7.13 17.87
N MET A 194 18.82 -7.34 18.21
CA MET A 194 18.39 -8.10 19.40
C MET A 194 18.31 -9.62 19.16
N THR A 195 18.31 -10.10 17.91
CA THR A 195 18.03 -11.52 17.60
C THR A 195 19.22 -12.46 17.76
N ASN A 196 20.38 -11.97 18.24
CA ASN A 196 21.62 -12.73 18.46
C ASN A 196 21.97 -13.71 17.32
N THR A 197 21.67 -13.33 16.07
CA THR A 197 21.74 -14.25 14.93
C THR A 197 23.20 -14.62 14.62
N PRO A 198 23.55 -15.92 14.57
CA PRO A 198 24.91 -16.37 14.29
C PRO A 198 25.43 -15.90 12.91
N GLN A 199 26.74 -15.70 12.81
CA GLN A 199 27.38 -15.37 11.52
C GLN A 199 27.10 -16.47 10.48
N GLY A 200 26.64 -16.07 9.30
CA GLY A 200 26.33 -16.98 8.18
C GLY A 200 24.87 -17.44 8.11
N GLN A 201 24.03 -17.15 9.12
CA GLN A 201 22.59 -17.40 9.05
C GLN A 201 21.82 -16.14 8.65
N THR A 202 20.75 -16.32 7.86
CA THR A 202 19.88 -15.22 7.45
C THR A 202 18.66 -15.14 8.37
N HIS A 203 18.49 -14.00 9.03
CA HIS A 203 17.31 -13.74 9.85
C HIS A 203 16.17 -13.11 9.03
N TYR A 204 14.93 -13.26 9.48
CA TYR A 204 13.77 -12.61 8.85
C TYR A 204 13.94 -11.09 8.74
N PHE A 205 14.30 -10.41 9.85
CA PHE A 205 14.57 -8.97 9.84
C PHE A 205 15.72 -8.55 8.92
N HIS A 206 16.73 -9.40 8.72
CA HIS A 206 17.79 -9.13 7.76
C HIS A 206 17.26 -9.10 6.31
N ARG A 207 16.35 -10.02 5.95
CA ARG A 207 15.68 -10.02 4.64
C ARG A 207 14.79 -8.78 4.47
N LEU A 208 14.01 -8.43 5.49
CA LEU A 208 13.21 -7.20 5.48
C LEU A 208 14.08 -5.96 5.27
N LEU A 209 15.19 -5.81 6.00
CA LEU A 209 16.10 -4.67 5.84
C LEU A 209 16.62 -4.53 4.41
N ASN A 210 16.95 -5.64 3.74
CA ASN A 210 17.40 -5.63 2.36
C ASN A 210 16.28 -5.19 1.40
N GLN A 211 15.05 -5.65 1.63
CA GLN A 211 13.86 -5.21 0.87
C GLN A 211 13.62 -3.69 1.05
N TRP A 212 13.60 -3.21 2.30
CA TRP A 212 13.41 -1.80 2.63
C TRP A 212 14.49 -0.91 2.00
N LYS A 213 15.74 -1.35 2.02
CA LYS A 213 16.85 -0.64 1.37
C LYS A 213 16.63 -0.50 -0.14
N GLY A 214 16.12 -1.54 -0.79
CA GLY A 214 15.77 -1.51 -2.21
C GLY A 214 14.68 -0.47 -2.52
N ILE A 215 13.57 -0.50 -1.77
CA ILE A 215 12.46 0.43 -1.93
C ILE A 215 12.92 1.89 -1.70
N ARG A 216 13.72 2.12 -0.65
CA ARG A 216 14.23 3.46 -0.33
C ARG A 216 15.17 4.01 -1.40
N SER A 217 16.11 3.20 -1.89
CA SER A 217 17.02 3.59 -3.00
C SER A 217 16.23 4.04 -4.23
N TRP A 218 15.15 3.33 -4.53
CA TRP A 218 14.26 3.68 -5.62
C TRP A 218 13.57 5.04 -5.39
N TYR A 219 12.97 5.28 -4.22
CA TYR A 219 12.35 6.57 -3.89
C TYR A 219 13.32 7.75 -3.99
N GLN A 220 14.52 7.59 -3.45
CA GLN A 220 15.57 8.61 -3.52
C GLN A 220 15.95 8.93 -4.96
N THR A 221 16.06 7.91 -5.81
CA THR A 221 16.33 8.08 -7.25
C THR A 221 15.21 8.88 -7.93
N VAL A 222 13.94 8.63 -7.60
CA VAL A 222 12.79 9.37 -8.15
C VAL A 222 12.84 10.84 -7.72
N LEU A 223 13.06 11.11 -6.43
CA LEU A 223 13.15 12.47 -5.89
C LEU A 223 14.31 13.27 -6.50
N GLN A 224 15.47 12.64 -6.68
CA GLN A 224 16.63 13.25 -7.34
C GLN A 224 16.32 13.62 -8.79
N LYS A 225 15.71 12.71 -9.56
CA LYS A 225 15.33 12.98 -10.95
C LYS A 225 14.39 14.19 -11.05
N ARG A 226 13.36 14.27 -10.20
CA ARG A 226 12.42 15.40 -10.20
C ARG A 226 13.07 16.73 -9.85
N THR A 227 13.97 16.70 -8.87
CA THR A 227 14.74 17.88 -8.47
C THR A 227 15.59 18.37 -9.64
N ALA A 228 16.28 17.47 -10.35
CA ALA A 228 17.10 17.79 -11.52
C ALA A 228 16.27 18.36 -12.70
N THR A 229 15.08 17.81 -12.98
CA THR A 229 14.18 18.33 -14.01
C THR A 229 13.74 19.76 -13.71
N HIS A 230 13.38 20.06 -12.46
CA HIS A 230 13.01 21.41 -12.04
C HIS A 230 14.15 22.44 -12.21
N PHE A 231 15.40 22.05 -11.89
CA PHE A 231 16.58 22.92 -12.11
C PHE A 231 16.84 23.20 -13.60
N ASN A 232 16.63 22.21 -14.47
CA ASN A 232 16.79 22.37 -15.91
C ASN A 232 15.70 23.25 -16.53
N GLU A 233 14.45 23.15 -16.08
CA GLU A 233 13.35 24.03 -16.53
C GLU A 233 13.51 25.49 -16.07
N GLN A 234 14.00 25.72 -14.85
CA GLN A 234 14.31 27.07 -14.39
C GLN A 234 15.51 27.69 -15.12
N SER A 235 16.53 26.88 -15.46
CA SER A 235 17.70 27.34 -16.21
C SER A 235 17.41 27.60 -17.70
N SER A 236 16.41 26.94 -18.29
CA SER A 236 15.99 27.19 -19.68
C SER A 236 15.02 28.36 -19.81
N ARG A 237 14.21 28.65 -18.77
CA ARG A 237 13.41 29.88 -18.70
C ARG A 237 14.25 31.15 -18.49
N SER A 238 15.35 31.08 -17.72
CA SER A 238 16.23 32.24 -17.50
C SER A 238 17.07 32.64 -18.74
N ILE A 239 17.22 31.75 -19.72
CA ILE A 239 17.89 32.04 -21.00
C ILE A 239 16.92 32.68 -22.01
N SER A 240 15.60 32.52 -21.81
CA SER A 240 14.58 32.96 -22.76
C SER A 240 14.16 34.44 -22.62
N ASP A 241 14.49 35.10 -21.50
CA ASP A 241 14.10 36.49 -21.23
C ASP A 241 15.09 37.55 -21.75
N THR A 242 16.07 37.17 -22.58
CA THR A 242 17.00 38.13 -23.20
C THR A 242 17.13 37.93 -24.71
N SER A 243 16.04 38.10 -25.46
CA SER A 243 16.10 38.65 -26.83
C SER A 243 14.70 38.92 -27.40
N VAL A 244 14.39 40.20 -27.57
CA VAL A 244 13.31 40.66 -28.43
C VAL A 244 13.89 40.87 -29.83
N GLN A 245 13.39 40.13 -30.84
CA GLN A 245 12.86 40.69 -32.10
C GLN A 245 12.28 39.61 -33.04
N PRO A 246 11.35 39.98 -33.95
CA PRO A 246 10.37 39.08 -34.54
C PRO A 246 10.69 38.66 -35.98
N SER A 247 10.35 37.43 -36.37
CA SER A 247 10.06 37.09 -37.77
C SER A 247 9.38 35.71 -37.89
N HIS A 248 8.34 35.70 -38.72
CA HIS A 248 7.59 34.57 -39.26
C HIS A 248 8.44 33.32 -39.56
N ASP A 249 7.99 32.13 -39.16
CA ASP A 249 7.26 31.23 -40.08
C ASP A 249 6.74 29.96 -39.37
N THR A 250 5.55 29.57 -39.79
CA THR A 250 4.77 28.41 -39.37
C THR A 250 5.40 27.08 -39.80
N SER A 251 5.72 26.20 -38.86
CA SER A 251 5.43 24.74 -38.86
C SER A 251 6.23 24.02 -37.77
N ASN A 252 5.67 23.93 -36.56
CA ASN A 252 6.20 23.02 -35.53
C ASN A 252 5.22 21.84 -35.37
N GLN A 253 5.54 20.74 -36.06
CA GLN A 253 5.11 19.42 -35.60
C GLN A 253 5.81 19.15 -34.27
N ILE A 254 5.04 19.21 -33.18
CA ILE A 254 5.46 18.71 -31.88
C ILE A 254 5.53 17.18 -32.03
N GLN A 255 6.73 16.66 -32.29
CA GLN A 255 7.03 15.25 -32.11
C GLN A 255 7.00 14.98 -30.60
N ALA A 256 5.86 14.50 -30.11
CA ALA A 256 5.77 13.87 -28.82
C ALA A 256 6.74 12.68 -28.80
N THR A 257 7.78 12.77 -27.99
CA THR A 257 8.66 11.64 -27.69
C THR A 257 7.81 10.51 -27.13
N PRO A 258 7.87 9.28 -27.69
CA PRO A 258 7.11 8.18 -27.15
C PRO A 258 7.64 7.84 -25.76
N PHE A 259 6.78 7.99 -24.76
CA PHE A 259 7.06 7.68 -23.37
C PHE A 259 7.34 6.17 -23.27
N ARG A 260 8.55 5.79 -22.87
CA ARG A 260 8.87 4.41 -22.48
C ARG A 260 8.42 4.27 -21.02
N PRO A 261 7.42 3.45 -20.69
CA PRO A 261 7.11 3.18 -19.30
C PRO A 261 8.38 2.62 -18.62
N PRO A 262 8.70 3.02 -17.38
CA PRO A 262 9.87 2.49 -16.69
C PRO A 262 9.75 0.96 -16.62
N GLN A 263 10.63 0.27 -17.34
CA GLN A 263 10.73 -1.20 -17.46
C GLN A 263 11.11 -1.90 -16.14
N THR A 264 10.84 -1.29 -14.98
CA THR A 264 11.38 -1.72 -13.68
C THR A 264 10.30 -1.95 -12.61
N LEU A 265 9.02 -1.81 -12.95
CA LEU A 265 7.92 -2.17 -12.03
C LEU A 265 7.40 -3.59 -12.27
N ASP A 266 7.64 -4.15 -13.46
CA ASP A 266 7.31 -5.55 -13.81
C ASP A 266 8.41 -6.55 -13.40
N SER A 267 9.53 -6.06 -12.86
CA SER A 267 10.69 -6.89 -12.45
C SER A 267 10.76 -7.11 -10.93
N TRP A 268 9.66 -6.88 -10.20
CA TRP A 268 9.64 -7.16 -8.77
C TRP A 268 9.56 -8.68 -8.57
N PRO A 269 10.42 -9.26 -7.73
CA PRO A 269 10.36 -10.69 -7.46
C PRO A 269 9.03 -10.96 -6.75
N ASP A 270 8.23 -11.81 -7.37
CA ASP A 270 6.89 -12.26 -6.99
C ASP A 270 5.73 -11.29 -7.32
N ASP A 271 5.14 -11.49 -8.49
CA ASP A 271 3.74 -11.19 -8.77
C ASP A 271 2.77 -12.14 -8.01
N ASN A 272 3.30 -13.00 -7.12
CA ASN A 272 2.57 -14.00 -6.36
C ASN A 272 2.45 -13.63 -4.87
N PHE A 273 2.05 -12.40 -4.56
CA PHE A 273 1.65 -12.03 -3.20
C PHE A 273 0.15 -12.16 -3.05
N GLY A 274 -0.35 -13.39 -3.26
CA GLY A 274 -1.69 -13.78 -2.83
C GLY A 274 -1.91 -13.32 -1.39
N ILE A 275 -2.87 -12.42 -1.25
CA ILE A 275 -3.51 -12.10 0.02
C ILE A 275 -4.16 -13.40 0.47
N LEU A 276 -3.60 -14.02 1.48
CA LEU A 276 -4.34 -14.97 2.29
C LEU A 276 -4.09 -14.63 3.77
N PRO A 277 -5.15 -14.55 4.59
CA PRO A 277 -5.15 -15.43 5.75
C PRO A 277 -5.15 -16.85 5.18
N ILE A 278 -4.06 -17.60 5.43
CA ILE A 278 -4.00 -19.07 5.46
C ILE A 278 -5.20 -19.73 4.74
N SER A 279 -5.03 -20.16 3.48
CA SER A 279 -6.08 -20.99 2.89
C SER A 279 -6.19 -22.26 3.73
N ALA A 280 -7.39 -22.81 3.90
CA ALA A 280 -7.58 -24.09 4.59
C ALA A 280 -6.75 -25.24 3.96
N ALA A 281 -6.26 -25.08 2.72
CA ALA A 281 -5.35 -26.01 2.06
C ALA A 281 -3.92 -25.96 2.64
N ASP A 282 -3.46 -24.81 3.13
CA ASP A 282 -2.14 -24.68 3.78
C ASP A 282 -2.10 -25.31 5.19
N PHE A 283 -3.26 -25.39 5.85
CA PHE A 283 -3.40 -26.11 7.12
C PHE A 283 -3.25 -27.63 6.95
N MET A 284 -3.73 -28.16 5.82
CA MET A 284 -3.69 -29.60 5.50
C MET A 284 -2.33 -30.07 4.96
N MET A 285 -1.44 -29.15 4.57
CA MET A 285 -0.07 -29.45 4.13
C MET A 285 0.96 -29.45 5.28
N LEU A 286 0.59 -28.95 6.46
CA LEU A 286 1.39 -29.05 7.67
C LEU A 286 1.15 -30.36 8.45
N GLU A 287 0.04 -31.05 8.18
CA GLU A 287 -0.23 -32.40 8.71
C GLU A 287 0.43 -33.52 7.90
N SER A 288 0.95 -33.23 6.70
CA SER A 288 1.58 -34.22 5.81
C SER A 288 3.12 -34.23 5.84
N LEU A 289 3.73 -33.49 6.76
CA LEU A 289 5.13 -33.72 7.14
C LEU A 289 5.20 -34.91 8.10
N GLU A 290 5.15 -36.12 7.54
CA GLU A 290 5.57 -37.34 8.23
C GLU A 290 7.00 -37.15 8.74
N TYR A 291 7.15 -37.18 10.07
CA TYR A 291 8.42 -37.24 10.77
C TYR A 291 9.17 -38.54 10.44
N PRO A 292 10.44 -38.49 10.01
CA PRO A 292 11.41 -39.54 10.35
C PRO A 292 12.00 -39.34 11.75
#